data_AF-A0A7S3LZY3-F1
#
_entry.id   AF-A0A7S3LZY3-F1
#
_cell.length_a   1.000
_cell.length_b   1.000
_cell.length_c   1.000
_cell.angle_alpha   90.00
_cell.angle_beta   90.00
_cell.angle_gamma   90.00
#
_symmetry.space_group_name_H-M   'P 1'
#
loop_
_entity.id
_entity.type
_entity.pdbx_description
1 polymer ?
#
loop_
_entity_poly.entity_id
_entity_poly.type
_entity_poly.pdbx_seq_one_letter_code
_entity_poly.pdbx_strand_id
1 'polypeptide(L)'
;DIEEIAGPARQVSLEERGYDVSLLPRDVAEFPRKVAKKKAKELTYSVCVLRTLSLSSAGDAPAVFRYLFVRRPATGLLANQWEFPSIHVPTKGEELVVEDDEKEALDVVDPLPTADELWSPFPAYFAE
;
A
#
# COMPACT_ATOMS: atom_id res chain seq x y z
N ASP A 1 30.52 -55.92 -37.59
CA ASP A 1 30.10 -54.97 -38.63
C ASP A 1 28.67 -54.54 -38.44
N ILE A 2 28.47 -53.42 -37.72
CA ILE A 2 27.23 -52.67 -37.70
C ILE A 2 27.65 -51.20 -37.86
N GLU A 3 27.78 -50.75 -39.11
CA GLU A 3 27.94 -49.33 -39.41
C GLU A 3 26.55 -48.70 -39.34
N GLU A 4 26.29 -48.05 -38.21
CA GLU A 4 25.07 -47.31 -37.93
C GLU A 4 25.10 -45.99 -38.74
N ILE A 5 24.18 -45.89 -39.68
CA ILE A 5 24.00 -44.76 -40.60
C ILE A 5 23.50 -43.55 -39.79
N ALA A 6 24.42 -42.79 -39.20
CA ALA A 6 24.14 -41.47 -38.67
C ALA A 6 24.08 -40.47 -39.83
N GLY A 7 22.93 -40.42 -40.52
CA GLY A 7 22.62 -39.33 -41.45
C GLY A 7 22.63 -37.97 -40.72
N PRO A 8 22.98 -36.87 -41.40
CA PRO A 8 23.04 -35.57 -40.75
C PRO A 8 21.66 -35.18 -40.23
N ALA A 9 21.58 -34.83 -38.94
CA ALA A 9 20.37 -34.30 -38.34
C ALA A 9 19.95 -33.04 -39.10
N ARG A 10 18.93 -33.17 -39.96
CA ARG A 10 18.37 -32.06 -40.72
C ARG A 10 17.79 -31.07 -39.73
N GLN A 11 18.44 -29.92 -39.56
CA GLN A 11 17.85 -28.77 -38.88
C GLN A 11 16.69 -28.28 -39.74
N VAL A 12 15.50 -28.77 -39.44
CA VAL A 12 14.24 -28.28 -40.02
C VAL A 12 14.01 -26.91 -39.41
N SER A 13 13.87 -25.88 -40.24
CA SER A 13 13.62 -24.52 -39.74
C SER A 13 12.26 -24.49 -39.05
N LEU A 14 12.10 -23.62 -38.04
CA LEU A 14 10.81 -23.46 -37.33
C LEU A 14 9.68 -23.05 -38.28
N GLU A 15 10.02 -22.37 -39.38
CA GLU A 15 9.12 -21.99 -40.47
C GLU A 15 8.56 -23.20 -41.22
N GLU A 16 9.40 -24.21 -41.50
CA GLU A 16 8.98 -25.47 -42.15
C GLU A 16 7.97 -26.26 -41.29
N ARG A 17 7.95 -26.01 -39.97
CA ARG A 17 6.99 -26.61 -39.03
C ARG A 17 5.72 -25.79 -38.83
N GLY A 18 5.54 -24.71 -39.58
CA GLY A 18 4.34 -23.86 -39.51
C GLY A 18 4.25 -23.01 -38.23
N TYR A 19 5.35 -22.86 -37.49
CA TYR A 19 5.39 -21.92 -36.37
C TYR A 19 5.62 -20.52 -36.91
N ASP A 20 4.77 -19.58 -36.50
CA ASP A 20 4.97 -18.18 -36.77
C ASP A 20 6.14 -17.64 -35.94
N VAL A 21 7.31 -17.60 -36.58
CA VAL A 21 8.58 -17.09 -36.03
C VAL A 21 8.48 -15.63 -35.59
N SER A 22 7.49 -14.87 -36.08
CA SER A 22 7.28 -13.47 -35.66
C SER A 22 6.73 -13.34 -34.24
N LEU A 23 6.13 -14.41 -33.71
CA LEU A 23 5.63 -14.48 -32.34
C LEU A 23 6.68 -14.95 -31.33
N LEU A 24 7.83 -15.45 -31.82
CA LEU A 24 8.92 -15.86 -30.96
C LEU A 24 9.60 -14.63 -30.34
N PRO A 25 10.02 -14.72 -29.07
CA PRO A 25 10.80 -13.67 -28.43
C PRO A 25 12.09 -13.40 -29.22
N ARG A 26 12.43 -12.14 -29.43
CA ARG A 26 13.69 -11.77 -30.10
C ARG A 26 14.89 -11.98 -29.18
N ASP A 27 14.66 -11.95 -27.87
CA ASP A 27 15.65 -12.12 -26.82
C ASP A 27 15.07 -12.96 -25.68
N VAL A 28 15.93 -13.73 -24.99
CA VAL A 28 15.58 -14.52 -23.80
C VAL A 28 15.06 -13.59 -22.69
N ALA A 29 15.53 -12.34 -22.64
CA ALA A 29 15.09 -11.34 -21.67
C ALA A 29 13.63 -10.87 -21.85
N GLU A 30 12.98 -11.17 -22.98
CA GLU A 30 11.57 -10.82 -23.21
C GLU A 30 10.61 -11.78 -22.50
N PHE A 31 11.10 -12.89 -21.93
CA PHE A 31 10.30 -13.85 -21.19
C PHE A 31 10.76 -13.97 -19.72
N PRO A 32 9.84 -13.85 -18.74
CA PRO A 32 8.40 -13.64 -18.89
C PRO A 32 8.05 -12.20 -19.28
N ARG A 33 7.07 -12.05 -20.18
CA ARG A 33 6.58 -10.72 -20.59
C ARG A 33 5.94 -10.01 -19.40
N LYS A 34 6.54 -8.90 -18.96
CA LYS A 34 6.00 -8.07 -17.90
C LYS A 34 4.74 -7.36 -18.40
N VAL A 35 3.59 -7.72 -17.85
CA VAL A 35 2.32 -7.03 -18.15
C VAL A 35 2.46 -5.56 -17.74
N ALA A 36 2.04 -4.65 -18.63
CA ALA A 36 1.99 -3.24 -18.33
C ALA A 36 1.08 -2.99 -17.12
N LYS A 37 1.64 -2.40 -16.05
CA LYS A 37 0.85 -2.07 -14.86
C LYS A 37 -0.03 -0.85 -15.16
N LYS A 38 -1.25 -0.86 -14.62
CA LYS A 38 -2.11 0.33 -14.61
C LYS A 38 -1.39 1.47 -13.89
N LYS A 39 -1.70 2.72 -14.28
CA LYS A 39 -1.16 3.91 -13.61
C LYS A 39 -1.57 3.92 -12.14
N ALA A 40 -0.68 4.40 -11.28
CA ALA A 40 -0.99 4.57 -9.86
C ALA A 40 -2.12 5.59 -9.68
N LYS A 41 -2.97 5.37 -8.69
CA LYS A 41 -4.03 6.30 -8.32
C LYS A 41 -3.41 7.52 -7.62
N GLU A 42 -3.77 8.71 -8.05
CA GLU A 42 -3.38 9.96 -7.39
C GLU A 42 -4.41 10.28 -6.29
N LEU A 43 -3.92 10.54 -5.07
CA LEU A 43 -4.75 10.88 -3.92
C LEU A 43 -4.18 12.14 -3.29
N THR A 44 -5.05 13.09 -2.98
CA THR A 44 -4.67 14.37 -2.36
C THR A 44 -5.05 14.35 -0.89
N TYR A 45 -4.13 14.70 -0.01
CA TYR A 45 -4.37 14.77 1.43
C TYR A 45 -4.06 16.17 1.96
N SER A 46 -4.89 16.65 2.88
CA SER A 46 -4.59 17.81 3.70
C SER A 46 -4.12 17.33 5.07
N VAL A 47 -2.96 17.81 5.53
CA VAL A 47 -2.33 17.40 6.78
C VAL A 47 -2.29 18.59 7.73
N CYS A 48 -2.74 18.40 8.97
CA CYS A 48 -2.76 19.42 10.01
C CYS A 48 -1.68 19.14 11.06
N VAL A 49 -0.82 20.13 11.31
CA VAL A 49 0.22 20.04 12.35
C VAL A 49 -0.21 20.89 13.55
N LEU A 50 -0.59 20.24 14.64
CA LEU A 50 -0.99 20.91 15.87
C LEU A 50 0.15 20.92 16.88
N ARG A 51 0.47 22.12 17.37
CA ARG A 51 1.45 22.35 18.44
C ARG A 51 0.77 23.00 19.63
N THR A 52 1.11 22.55 20.83
CA THR A 52 0.67 23.15 22.09
C THR A 52 1.89 23.57 22.90
N LEU A 53 1.73 24.64 23.68
CA LEU A 53 2.73 25.13 24.60
C LEU A 53 2.34 24.69 26.01
N SER A 54 3.13 23.81 26.63
CA SER A 54 2.96 23.46 28.02
C SER A 54 3.65 24.50 28.88
N LEU A 55 2.89 25.46 29.41
CA LEU A 55 3.37 26.40 30.42
C LEU A 55 3.34 25.68 31.77
N SER A 56 4.50 25.37 32.34
CA SER A 56 4.57 24.84 33.71
C SER A 56 4.07 25.89 34.69
N SER A 57 2.99 25.59 35.42
CA SER A 57 2.47 26.48 36.46
C SER A 57 3.32 26.47 37.74
N ALA A 58 4.35 25.63 37.80
CA ALA A 58 5.31 25.56 38.90
C ALA A 58 6.70 25.98 38.38
N GLY A 59 7.32 26.91 39.11
CA GLY A 59 8.48 27.73 38.73
C GLY A 59 9.57 27.07 37.86
N ASP A 60 10.08 27.88 36.95
CA ASP A 60 11.37 27.76 36.24
C ASP A 60 11.58 26.64 35.20
N ALA A 61 10.57 25.83 34.90
CA ALA A 61 10.70 24.88 33.78
C ALA A 61 10.56 25.60 32.42
N PRO A 62 11.44 25.33 31.44
CA PRO A 62 11.33 25.90 30.10
C PRO A 62 10.03 25.44 29.44
N ALA A 63 9.41 26.31 28.64
CA ALA A 63 8.18 25.97 27.95
C ALA A 63 8.40 24.79 27.00
N VAL A 64 7.68 23.70 27.22
CA VAL A 64 7.81 22.47 26.40
C VAL A 64 6.75 22.49 25.30
N PHE A 65 7.18 22.35 24.05
CA PHE A 65 6.29 22.14 22.93
C PHE A 65 5.82 20.69 22.88
N ARG A 66 4.53 20.48 22.70
CA ARG A 66 3.94 19.15 22.45
C ARG A 66 3.23 19.16 21.11
N TYR A 67 3.33 18.05 20.39
CA TYR A 67 2.70 17.85 19.09
C TYR A 67 1.63 16.77 19.18
N LEU A 68 0.55 16.93 18.41
CA LEU A 68 -0.47 15.89 18.28
C LEU A 68 -0.07 14.90 17.19
N PHE A 69 0.00 13.63 17.56
CA PHE A 69 0.09 12.51 16.64
C PHE A 69 -1.11 11.58 16.88
N VAL A 70 -1.59 10.96 15.81
CA VAL A 70 -2.65 9.95 15.84
C VAL A 70 -2.10 8.63 15.31
N ARG A 71 -2.54 7.52 15.89
CA ARG A 71 -2.16 6.18 15.44
C ARG A 71 -3.12 5.75 14.33
N ARG A 72 -2.57 5.33 13.19
CA ARG A 72 -3.35 4.77 12.09
C ARG A 72 -4.04 3.47 12.50
N PRO A 73 -5.16 3.10 11.85
CA PRO A 73 -5.84 1.83 12.09
C PRO A 73 -4.89 0.63 12.03
N ALA A 74 -5.26 -0.45 12.73
CA ALA A 74 -4.45 -1.67 12.78
C ALA A 74 -4.36 -2.41 11.43
N THR A 75 -5.17 -2.03 10.46
CA THR A 75 -5.27 -2.63 9.13
C THR A 75 -5.11 -1.57 8.04
N GLY A 76 -4.87 -2.03 6.81
CA GLY A 76 -4.76 -1.16 5.64
C GLY A 76 -3.39 -0.52 5.44
N LEU A 77 -3.35 0.58 4.69
CA LEU A 77 -2.12 1.26 4.31
C LEU A 77 -1.47 1.92 5.52
N LEU A 78 -0.19 1.60 5.75
CA LEU A 78 0.62 2.11 6.87
C LEU A 78 0.02 1.80 8.25
N ALA A 79 -0.51 0.59 8.41
CA ALA A 79 -1.13 0.14 9.65
C ALA A 79 -0.26 0.37 10.90
N ASN A 80 -0.88 0.80 12.00
CA ASN A 80 -0.26 1.07 13.31
C ASN A 80 0.85 2.16 13.33
N GLN A 81 1.06 2.90 12.25
CA GLN A 81 2.04 3.99 12.24
C GLN A 81 1.46 5.26 12.86
N TRP A 82 2.35 6.09 13.45
CA TRP A 82 1.98 7.41 13.95
C TRP A 82 2.08 8.46 12.84
N GLU A 83 1.06 9.29 12.71
CA GLU A 83 1.02 10.37 11.73
C GLU A 83 0.40 11.65 12.30
N PHE A 84 0.59 12.76 11.60
CA PHE A 84 -0.20 13.96 11.86
C PHE A 84 -1.63 13.77 11.35
N PRO A 85 -2.64 14.33 12.04
CA PRO A 85 -4.02 14.28 11.58
C PRO A 85 -4.13 14.73 10.13
N SER A 86 -4.76 13.90 9.29
CA SER A 86 -4.92 14.17 7.87
C SER A 86 -6.32 13.82 7.40
N ILE A 87 -6.77 14.49 6.35
CA ILE A 87 -8.03 14.20 5.67
C ILE A 87 -7.79 14.07 4.17
N HIS A 88 -8.45 13.07 3.56
CA HIS A 88 -8.46 12.92 2.12
C HIS A 88 -9.30 14.03 1.48
N VAL A 89 -8.72 14.75 0.52
CA VAL A 89 -9.41 15.81 -0.22
C VAL A 89 -9.82 15.23 -1.57
N PRO A 90 -11.11 14.92 -1.79
CA PRO A 90 -11.56 14.39 -3.06
C PRO A 90 -11.29 15.41 -4.16
N THR A 91 -10.65 14.97 -5.23
CA THR A 91 -10.48 15.81 -6.42
C THR A 91 -11.77 15.79 -7.25
N LYS A 92 -11.99 16.83 -8.07
CA LYS A 92 -13.25 17.12 -8.77
C LYS A 92 -13.80 16.00 -9.70
N GLY A 93 -13.09 14.87 -9.85
CA GLY A 93 -13.53 13.69 -10.61
C GLY A 93 -13.69 12.42 -9.78
N GLU A 94 -13.50 12.48 -8.46
CA GLU A 94 -13.78 11.41 -7.51
C GLU A 94 -15.09 11.70 -6.79
N GLU A 95 -16.18 11.73 -7.55
CA GLU A 95 -17.49 11.58 -6.92
C GLU A 95 -17.52 10.17 -6.34
N LEU A 96 -17.72 10.09 -5.02
CA LEU A 96 -17.78 8.83 -4.29
C LEU A 96 -18.87 7.98 -4.93
N VAL A 97 -18.48 6.92 -5.64
CA VAL A 97 -19.37 5.78 -5.82
C VAL A 97 -19.49 5.15 -4.44
N VAL A 98 -20.42 5.69 -3.65
CA VAL A 98 -21.01 4.94 -2.55
C VAL A 98 -21.81 3.87 -3.27
N GLU A 99 -21.21 2.71 -3.49
CA GLU A 99 -21.99 1.53 -3.82
C GLU A 99 -22.86 1.28 -2.57
N ASP A 100 -24.13 1.68 -2.67
CA ASP A 100 -25.19 1.31 -1.74
C ASP A 100 -25.39 -0.20 -1.84
N ASP A 101 -24.46 -0.98 -1.27
CA ASP A 101 -24.69 -2.37 -0.89
C ASP A 101 -25.54 -2.39 0.40
N GLU A 102 -26.77 -1.89 0.27
CA GLU A 102 -27.83 -2.15 1.23
C GLU A 102 -28.26 -3.62 1.10
N LYS A 103 -27.57 -4.52 1.81
CA LYS A 103 -28.18 -5.68 2.50
C LYS A 103 -27.18 -6.43 3.40
N GLU A 104 -27.53 -6.41 4.69
CA GLU A 104 -27.12 -7.34 5.75
C GLU A 104 -25.65 -7.33 6.21
N ALA A 105 -25.30 -6.28 6.95
CA ALA A 105 -24.41 -6.39 8.11
C ALA A 105 -24.84 -5.36 9.18
N LEU A 106 -26.07 -5.49 9.67
CA LEU A 106 -26.43 -4.93 10.97
C LEU A 106 -25.66 -5.71 12.05
N ASP A 107 -25.00 -4.97 12.93
CA ASP A 107 -24.34 -5.38 14.17
C ASP A 107 -22.87 -5.85 14.12
N VAL A 108 -21.96 -5.00 13.63
CA VAL A 108 -20.68 -4.78 14.32
C VAL A 108 -20.33 -3.28 14.23
N VAL A 109 -21.02 -2.46 15.01
CA VAL A 109 -20.47 -1.16 15.39
C VAL A 109 -19.35 -1.50 16.37
N ASP A 110 -18.10 -1.46 15.92
CA ASP A 110 -16.99 -1.45 16.86
C ASP A 110 -17.28 -0.31 17.86
N PRO A 111 -17.40 -0.62 19.16
CA PRO A 111 -17.75 0.40 20.14
C PRO A 111 -16.71 1.50 20.03
N LEU A 112 -17.17 2.76 19.95
CA LEU A 112 -16.31 3.93 20.02
C LEU A 112 -15.29 3.70 21.15
N PRO A 113 -13.98 3.76 20.85
CA PRO A 113 -12.97 3.47 21.85
C PRO A 113 -13.23 4.36 23.05
N THR A 114 -13.27 3.74 24.22
CA THR A 114 -13.56 4.46 25.46
C THR A 114 -12.47 5.50 25.69
N ALA A 115 -12.80 6.59 26.41
CA ALA A 115 -11.81 7.63 26.71
C ALA A 115 -10.54 7.03 27.34
N ASP A 116 -10.67 5.98 28.15
CA ASP A 116 -9.53 5.30 28.77
C ASP A 116 -8.66 4.51 27.77
N GLU A 117 -9.20 4.02 26.66
CA GLU A 117 -8.42 3.40 25.58
C GLU A 117 -7.69 4.45 24.74
N LEU A 118 -8.40 5.54 24.40
CA LEU A 118 -7.86 6.66 23.64
C LEU A 118 -6.74 7.40 24.41
N TRP A 119 -6.86 7.46 25.73
CA TRP A 119 -5.93 8.14 26.64
C TRP A 119 -5.10 7.18 27.49
N SER A 120 -5.09 5.88 27.17
CA SER A 120 -4.27 4.91 27.88
C SER A 120 -2.80 5.36 27.89
N PRO A 121 -2.10 5.23 29.03
CA PRO A 121 -0.70 5.64 29.10
C PRO A 121 0.10 4.92 28.02
N PHE A 122 1.06 5.64 27.42
CA PHE A 122 1.93 5.09 26.40
C PHE A 122 2.48 3.72 26.86
N PRO A 123 2.52 2.71 25.96
CA PRO A 123 3.08 1.43 26.30
C PRO A 123 4.46 1.57 26.94
N ALA A 124 4.69 0.81 28.03
CA ALA A 124 5.85 0.96 28.91
C ALA A 124 7.22 0.87 28.20
N TYR A 125 7.27 0.33 26.98
CA TYR A 125 8.50 0.28 26.18
C TYR A 125 8.94 1.64 25.61
N PHE A 126 8.16 2.71 25.78
CA PHE A 126 8.58 4.09 25.48
C PHE A 126 9.05 4.87 26.73
N ALA A 127 9.07 4.23 27.91
CA ALA A 127 9.43 4.86 29.18
C ALA A 127 10.87 4.57 29.64
N GLU A 128 11.73 4.04 28.77
CA GLU A 128 13.18 3.89 29.00
C GLU A 128 13.99 5.06 28.45
#